data_AF-A0A9P8F7R1-F1
#
_entry.id   AF-A0A9P8F7R1-F1
#
_cell.length_a   1.000
_cell.length_b   1.000
_cell.length_c   1.000
_cell.angle_alpha   90.00
_cell.angle_beta   90.00
_cell.angle_gamma   90.00
#
_symmetry.space_group_name_H-M   'P 1'
#
loop_
_entity.id
_entity.type
_entity.pdbx_description
1 polymer ?
#
loop_
_entity_poly.entity_id
_entity_poly.type
_entity_poly.pdbx_seq_one_letter_code
_entity_poly.pdbx_strand_id
1 'polypeptide(L)'
;MSNVAVSTPPDHPLQQARALSKNLPDAGLRGLDHYSRKLPKWRYRLRQSLLPIVRWETPYLAKVQQTCRTPFLDSYFAMTANLGTHTFFMAALPVCFWCGYTGVGRALVHMLALGVFLSGWIKDLVCLPRPLSPPLQRITMSGSAALEYGFPSTHSTNAVSVAFYFLYQLHTSVYEVASPQRTLGLCLGYFYAISIVLGRMYCGMHGFFDVIVGSTLGALIAVLQLAYGTPFDDWIAAGSWTHPAIVFVIVLLAVRFHPEPADNCPCYDDSVAFAAVVLGCQLGHWHFAGTSVAVVGEAPATVFFSLEKLGWFKTLARVVGGVVIVFLWRAMMKPLLLRYLPPLFRFLETSGATLPRRFFTRASEYKRVPPLRQDDNVIPSASDIPGMLSNLRHPRKRGISVGPQSEADAREFIANRERKRRESRSSADGNESRPQLIKPSGGSFYSKSEEPDSTKQKRHEDDSDSFGVATPLATPGQKGDFLRPNPFNALPLTPPASDSGNGSDMGREDNEDREDAEQDHQMFLALAKPRVRYDVEVVTKLVIYAGIAWLAVEGNPLLFEITGV
;
A
#
# COMPACT_ATOMS: atom_id res chain seq x y z
N MET A 1 -26.03 -31.04 -1.57
CA MET A 1 -25.07 -31.22 -0.48
C MET A 1 -23.91 -32.04 -1.02
N SER A 2 -22.79 -31.40 -1.33
CA SER A 2 -21.56 -32.07 -1.73
C SER A 2 -20.46 -31.61 -0.77
N ASN A 3 -20.07 -32.52 0.10
CA ASN A 3 -19.12 -32.35 1.19
C ASN A 3 -17.79 -31.79 0.68
N VAL A 4 -17.44 -30.59 1.15
CA VAL A 4 -16.03 -30.17 1.17
C VAL A 4 -15.39 -30.96 2.29
N ALA A 5 -14.77 -32.08 1.91
CA ALA A 5 -13.94 -32.86 2.82
C ALA A 5 -12.84 -31.94 3.36
N VAL A 6 -12.82 -31.76 4.68
CA VAL A 6 -11.66 -31.27 5.40
C VAL A 6 -10.60 -32.35 5.24
N SER A 7 -9.72 -32.20 4.27
CA SER A 7 -8.55 -33.06 4.11
C SER A 7 -7.67 -32.86 5.33
N THR A 8 -7.38 -33.94 6.05
CA THR A 8 -6.30 -34.01 7.04
C THR A 8 -5.02 -33.43 6.45
N PRO A 9 -4.28 -32.58 7.17
CA PRO A 9 -3.03 -32.05 6.65
C PRO A 9 -2.06 -33.22 6.42
N PRO A 10 -1.33 -33.25 5.29
CA PRO A 10 -0.38 -34.32 5.03
C PRO A 10 0.75 -34.31 6.06
N ASP A 11 1.25 -35.48 6.47
CA ASP A 11 2.23 -35.64 7.55
C ASP A 11 3.65 -35.12 7.21
N HIS A 12 3.86 -34.60 5.99
CA HIS A 12 5.17 -34.15 5.51
C HIS A 12 5.20 -32.61 5.27
N PRO A 13 6.17 -31.86 5.82
CA PRO A 13 6.29 -30.41 5.66
C PRO A 13 6.28 -29.96 4.18
N LEU A 14 6.97 -30.70 3.32
CA LEU A 14 6.98 -30.50 1.85
C LEU A 14 5.59 -30.62 1.20
N GLN A 15 4.77 -31.57 1.64
CA GLN A 15 3.41 -31.75 1.11
C GLN A 15 2.47 -30.68 1.67
N GLN A 16 2.66 -30.23 2.91
CA GLN A 16 1.92 -29.11 3.49
C GLN A 16 2.30 -27.78 2.83
N ALA A 17 3.59 -27.52 2.58
CA ALA A 17 4.07 -26.35 1.84
C ALA A 17 3.53 -26.35 0.40
N ARG A 18 3.52 -27.49 -0.29
CA ARG A 18 2.88 -27.65 -1.61
C ARG A 18 1.35 -27.53 -1.58
N ALA A 19 0.70 -27.89 -0.48
CA ALA A 19 -0.74 -27.71 -0.31
C ALA A 19 -1.10 -26.24 -0.01
N LEU A 20 -0.28 -25.54 0.78
CA LEU A 20 -0.37 -24.11 1.03
C LEU A 20 -0.03 -23.29 -0.23
N SER A 21 0.88 -23.75 -1.09
CA SER A 21 1.21 -23.12 -2.37
C SER A 21 0.10 -23.24 -3.43
N LYS A 22 -0.95 -24.03 -3.17
CA LYS A 22 -2.18 -24.04 -3.98
C LYS A 22 -3.13 -22.86 -3.67
N ASN A 23 -2.79 -21.99 -2.73
CA ASN A 23 -3.56 -20.77 -2.47
C ASN A 23 -3.44 -19.76 -3.64
N LEU A 24 -4.37 -18.81 -3.72
CA LEU A 24 -4.54 -17.98 -4.91
C LEU A 24 -3.61 -16.77 -4.87
N PRO A 25 -2.83 -16.49 -5.92
CA PRO A 25 -1.90 -15.36 -5.94
C PRO A 25 -2.62 -14.02 -5.81
N ASP A 26 -1.84 -12.99 -5.45
CA ASP A 26 -2.32 -11.65 -5.11
C ASP A 26 -3.14 -10.99 -6.22
N ALA A 27 -3.85 -9.93 -5.83
CA ALA A 27 -4.63 -9.13 -6.75
C ALA A 27 -3.77 -8.62 -7.90
N GLY A 28 -4.19 -8.93 -9.12
CA GLY A 28 -3.51 -8.53 -10.36
C GLY A 28 -2.44 -9.50 -10.86
N LEU A 29 -2.08 -10.56 -10.12
CA LEU A 29 -0.99 -11.50 -10.47
C LEU A 29 -1.47 -12.91 -10.83
N ARG A 30 -2.79 -13.14 -10.95
CA ARG A 30 -3.33 -14.43 -11.41
C ARG A 30 -3.03 -14.71 -12.88
N GLY A 31 -3.16 -15.98 -13.29
CA GLY A 31 -2.92 -16.41 -14.67
C GLY A 31 -3.72 -15.60 -15.70
N LEU A 32 -3.20 -15.44 -16.91
CA LEU A 32 -3.82 -14.61 -17.96
C LEU A 32 -5.26 -15.04 -18.29
N ASP A 33 -5.54 -16.35 -18.19
CA ASP A 33 -6.86 -16.94 -18.39
C ASP A 33 -7.89 -16.53 -17.33
N HIS A 34 -7.46 -16.20 -16.11
CA HIS A 34 -8.36 -15.74 -15.06
C HIS A 34 -8.95 -14.37 -15.41
N TYR A 35 -8.11 -13.44 -15.86
CA TYR A 35 -8.55 -12.09 -16.22
C TYR A 35 -9.33 -12.07 -17.53
N SER A 36 -8.97 -12.91 -18.51
CA SER A 36 -9.69 -12.98 -19.79
C SER A 36 -11.12 -13.52 -19.61
N ARG A 37 -11.34 -14.45 -18.67
CA ARG A 37 -12.65 -15.01 -18.36
C ARG A 37 -13.51 -14.11 -17.47
N LYS A 38 -12.90 -13.38 -16.52
CA LYS A 38 -13.65 -12.56 -15.55
C LYS A 38 -13.95 -11.13 -16.00
N LEU A 39 -13.07 -10.52 -16.82
CA LEU A 39 -13.23 -9.14 -17.24
C LEU A 39 -13.92 -9.04 -18.60
N PRO A 40 -14.75 -8.01 -18.84
CA PRO A 40 -15.22 -7.67 -20.18
C PRO A 40 -14.06 -7.47 -21.16
N LYS A 41 -14.26 -7.85 -22.43
CA LYS A 41 -13.22 -7.80 -23.48
C LYS A 41 -12.49 -6.46 -23.56
N TRP A 42 -13.20 -5.35 -23.43
CA TRP A 42 -12.61 -4.01 -23.49
C TRP A 42 -11.72 -3.70 -22.27
N ARG A 43 -12.13 -4.09 -21.05
CA ARG A 43 -11.31 -3.93 -19.82
C ARG A 43 -10.07 -4.80 -19.89
N TYR A 44 -10.21 -6.02 -20.39
CA TYR A 44 -9.09 -6.92 -20.58
C TYR A 44 -8.06 -6.37 -21.57
N ARG A 45 -8.50 -5.80 -22.70
CA ARG A 45 -7.60 -5.12 -23.66
C ARG A 45 -6.85 -3.95 -23.02
N LEU A 46 -7.55 -3.11 -22.25
CA LEU A 46 -6.93 -2.00 -21.52
C LEU A 46 -5.88 -2.49 -20.51
N ARG A 47 -6.20 -3.55 -19.76
CA ARG A 47 -5.24 -4.19 -18.85
C ARG A 47 -4.03 -4.72 -19.61
N GLN A 48 -4.23 -5.42 -20.73
CA GLN A 48 -3.14 -5.98 -21.54
C GLN A 48 -2.24 -4.91 -22.14
N SER A 49 -2.78 -3.73 -22.51
CA SER A 49 -1.96 -2.65 -23.05
C SER A 49 -1.11 -1.97 -21.99
N LEU A 50 -1.58 -1.90 -20.74
CA LEU A 50 -0.88 -1.22 -19.64
C LEU A 50 0.09 -2.13 -18.85
N LEU A 51 -0.17 -3.44 -18.81
CA LEU A 51 0.65 -4.39 -18.06
C LEU A 51 2.15 -4.41 -18.48
N PRO A 52 2.52 -4.29 -19.77
CA PRO A 52 3.92 -4.21 -20.18
C PRO A 52 4.66 -3.02 -19.57
N ILE A 53 3.98 -1.89 -19.38
CA ILE A 53 4.57 -0.67 -18.82
C ILE A 53 5.01 -0.93 -17.37
N VAL A 54 4.14 -1.51 -16.56
CA VAL A 54 4.41 -1.85 -15.14
C VAL A 54 5.55 -2.87 -15.01
N ARG A 55 5.61 -3.84 -15.93
CA ARG A 55 6.69 -4.84 -15.95
C ARG A 55 8.02 -4.23 -16.40
N TRP A 56 7.99 -3.29 -17.34
CA TRP A 56 9.18 -2.63 -17.86
C TRP A 56 9.85 -1.72 -16.82
N GLU A 57 9.08 -1.03 -15.98
CA GLU A 57 9.63 -0.13 -14.94
C GLU A 57 10.23 -0.86 -13.73
N THR A 58 9.77 -2.08 -13.43
CA THR A 58 10.19 -2.87 -12.26
C THR A 58 11.71 -3.00 -12.09
N PRO A 59 12.52 -3.40 -13.11
CA PRO A 59 13.97 -3.51 -12.95
C PRO A 59 14.68 -2.17 -12.67
N TYR A 60 14.18 -1.07 -13.25
CA TYR A 60 14.74 0.26 -13.00
C TYR A 60 14.46 0.73 -11.58
N LEU A 61 13.23 0.52 -11.10
CA LEU A 61 12.86 0.78 -9.71
C LEU A 61 13.71 -0.04 -8.75
N ALA A 62 13.97 -1.32 -9.06
CA ALA A 62 14.82 -2.17 -8.23
C ALA A 62 16.25 -1.64 -8.15
N LYS A 63 16.82 -1.15 -9.25
CA LYS A 63 18.16 -0.54 -9.27
C LYS A 63 18.22 0.74 -8.41
N VAL A 64 17.20 1.59 -8.51
CA VAL A 64 17.09 2.79 -7.68
C VAL A 64 16.97 2.41 -6.21
N GLN A 65 16.11 1.45 -5.89
CA GLN A 65 15.91 0.96 -4.52
C GLN A 65 17.20 0.37 -3.94
N GLN A 66 17.94 -0.45 -4.70
CA GLN A 66 19.23 -1.02 -4.26
C GLN A 66 20.29 0.05 -3.99
N THR A 67 20.27 1.17 -4.71
CA THR A 67 21.26 2.25 -4.57
C THR A 67 20.92 3.20 -3.43
N CYS A 68 19.63 3.51 -3.23
CA CYS A 68 19.18 4.53 -2.29
C CYS A 68 18.84 3.99 -0.90
N ARG A 69 18.78 2.66 -0.70
CA ARG A 69 18.28 2.08 0.54
C ARG A 69 19.23 2.29 1.72
N THR A 70 18.67 2.80 2.81
CA THR A 70 19.34 2.89 4.11
C THR A 70 18.33 2.60 5.23
N PRO A 71 18.76 2.07 6.40
CA PRO A 71 17.84 1.79 7.51
C PRO A 71 17.06 3.02 8.00
N PHE A 72 17.67 4.21 7.91
CA PHE A 72 17.03 5.47 8.24
C PHE A 72 15.90 5.81 7.27
N LEU A 73 16.16 5.75 5.96
CA LEU A 73 15.16 6.02 4.92
C LEU A 73 14.05 4.97 4.90
N ASP A 74 14.37 3.70 5.15
CA ASP A 74 13.37 2.62 5.32
C ASP A 74 12.38 2.97 6.43
N SER A 75 12.88 3.45 7.57
CA SER A 75 12.05 3.86 8.70
C SER A 75 11.23 5.11 8.39
N TYR A 76 11.86 6.13 7.81
CA TYR A 76 11.20 7.38 7.45
C TYR A 76 10.05 7.16 6.46
N PHE A 77 10.28 6.43 5.36
CA PHE A 77 9.25 6.19 4.35
C PHE A 77 8.17 5.21 4.82
N ALA A 78 8.51 4.23 5.67
CA ALA A 78 7.51 3.38 6.30
C ALA A 78 6.59 4.17 7.26
N MET A 79 7.15 5.11 8.02
CA MET A 79 6.36 5.97 8.92
C MET A 79 5.49 6.97 8.16
N THR A 80 6.04 7.65 7.15
CA THR A 80 5.28 8.63 6.35
C THR A 80 4.16 7.97 5.55
N ALA A 81 4.30 6.70 5.16
CA ALA A 81 3.19 5.93 4.59
C ALA A 81 1.98 5.81 5.54
N ASN A 82 2.19 5.85 6.86
CA ASN A 82 1.08 5.81 7.84
C ASN A 82 0.24 7.10 7.84
N LEU A 83 0.76 8.22 7.34
CA LEU A 83 0.01 9.47 7.20
C LEU A 83 -1.13 9.37 6.18
N GLY A 84 -1.13 8.36 5.32
CA GLY A 84 -2.22 8.11 4.38
C GLY A 84 -3.20 7.03 4.83
N THR A 85 -3.25 6.71 6.13
CA THR A 85 -4.10 5.65 6.67
C THR A 85 -5.39 6.20 7.26
N HIS A 86 -6.43 5.35 7.31
CA HIS A 86 -7.73 5.68 7.93
C HIS A 86 -7.60 6.19 9.36
N THR A 87 -6.69 5.63 10.17
CA THR A 87 -6.45 6.07 11.55
C THR A 87 -6.00 7.52 11.61
N PHE A 88 -5.03 7.88 10.75
CA PHE A 88 -4.52 9.23 10.71
C PHE A 88 -5.62 10.21 10.30
N PHE A 89 -6.39 9.88 9.26
CA PHE A 89 -7.49 10.73 8.81
C PHE A 89 -8.59 10.90 9.86
N MET A 90 -8.97 9.83 10.58
CA MET A 90 -9.97 9.91 11.65
C MET A 90 -9.51 10.78 12.83
N ALA A 91 -8.21 10.87 13.11
CA ALA A 91 -7.69 11.71 14.18
C ALA A 91 -7.41 13.14 13.73
N ALA A 92 -6.84 13.33 12.54
CA ALA A 92 -6.31 14.62 12.09
C ALA A 92 -7.37 15.51 11.41
N LEU A 93 -8.26 14.95 10.57
CA LEU A 93 -9.25 15.77 9.84
C LEU A 93 -10.25 16.49 10.76
N PRO A 94 -10.77 15.86 11.83
CA PRO A 94 -11.69 16.54 12.75
C PRO A 94 -11.08 17.78 13.43
N VAL A 95 -9.76 17.79 13.64
CA VAL A 95 -9.06 18.91 14.28
C VAL A 95 -9.26 20.21 13.51
N CYS A 96 -9.34 20.16 12.16
CA CYS A 96 -9.63 21.35 11.36
C CYS A 96 -10.97 21.98 11.74
N PHE A 97 -12.00 21.17 11.98
CA PHE A 97 -13.33 21.65 12.38
C PHE A 97 -13.32 22.22 13.80
N TRP A 98 -12.64 21.54 14.72
CA TRP A 98 -12.60 21.96 16.12
C TRP A 98 -11.77 23.22 16.34
N CYS A 99 -10.76 23.47 15.50
CA CYS A 99 -9.93 24.66 15.56
C CYS A 99 -10.46 25.80 14.67
N GLY A 100 -11.70 25.75 14.18
CA GLY A 100 -12.33 26.83 13.42
C GLY A 100 -11.90 26.93 11.94
N TYR A 101 -11.06 26.01 11.44
CA TYR A 101 -10.67 25.93 10.04
C TYR A 101 -11.62 25.03 9.23
N THR A 102 -12.93 25.26 9.34
CA THR A 102 -13.98 24.40 8.76
C THR A 102 -13.95 24.37 7.24
N GLY A 103 -13.66 25.49 6.56
CA GLY A 103 -13.51 25.54 5.10
C GLY A 103 -12.35 24.67 4.60
N VAL A 104 -11.19 24.74 5.27
CA VAL A 104 -10.05 23.86 4.97
C VAL A 104 -10.40 22.40 5.31
N GLY A 105 -11.06 22.15 6.44
CA GLY A 105 -11.50 20.82 6.84
C GLY A 105 -12.41 20.16 5.79
N ARG A 106 -13.41 20.88 5.28
CA ARG A 106 -14.29 20.42 4.20
C ARG A 106 -13.53 20.17 2.91
N ALA A 107 -12.67 21.10 2.49
CA ALA A 107 -11.83 20.92 1.31
C ALA A 107 -10.94 19.68 1.39
N LEU A 108 -10.32 19.42 2.55
CA LEU A 108 -9.55 18.19 2.79
C LEU A 108 -10.42 16.94 2.71
N VAL A 109 -11.60 16.94 3.34
CA VAL A 109 -12.54 15.82 3.27
C VAL A 109 -12.96 15.52 1.83
N HIS A 110 -13.33 16.55 1.05
CA HIS A 110 -13.74 16.39 -0.36
C HIS A 110 -12.59 15.86 -1.22
N MET A 111 -11.41 16.47 -1.13
CA MET A 111 -10.26 16.06 -1.92
C MET A 111 -9.79 14.64 -1.59
N LEU A 112 -9.68 14.31 -0.31
CA LEU A 112 -9.27 12.96 0.12
C LEU A 112 -10.32 11.91 -0.25
N ALA A 113 -11.60 12.22 -0.07
CA ALA A 113 -12.67 11.29 -0.43
C ALA A 113 -12.74 11.08 -1.94
N LEU A 114 -12.66 12.14 -2.74
CA LEU A 114 -12.65 12.04 -4.20
C LEU A 114 -11.37 11.33 -4.70
N GLY A 115 -10.22 11.57 -4.06
CA GLY A 115 -8.96 10.91 -4.38
C GLY A 115 -8.99 9.42 -4.11
N VAL A 116 -9.47 8.99 -2.94
CA VAL A 116 -9.66 7.56 -2.61
C VAL A 116 -10.70 6.92 -3.52
N PHE A 117 -11.84 7.58 -3.73
CA PHE A 117 -12.92 7.05 -4.57
C PHE A 117 -12.48 6.89 -6.03
N LEU A 118 -11.93 7.92 -6.67
CA LEU A 118 -11.53 7.86 -8.08
C LEU A 118 -10.33 6.92 -8.29
N SER A 119 -9.32 6.96 -7.42
CA SER A 119 -8.20 6.04 -7.54
C SER A 119 -8.63 4.58 -7.29
N GLY A 120 -9.52 4.34 -6.31
CA GLY A 120 -10.12 3.03 -6.05
C GLY A 120 -10.99 2.52 -7.21
N TRP A 121 -11.75 3.42 -7.82
CA TRP A 121 -12.56 3.12 -9.01
C TRP A 121 -11.68 2.71 -10.19
N ILE A 122 -10.59 3.43 -10.46
CA ILE A 122 -9.63 3.07 -11.52
C ILE A 122 -8.90 1.76 -11.18
N LYS A 123 -8.48 1.57 -9.92
CA LYS A 123 -7.86 0.33 -9.44
C LYS A 123 -8.72 -0.89 -9.75
N ASP A 124 -9.99 -0.86 -9.34
CA ASP A 124 -10.93 -1.96 -9.58
C ASP A 124 -11.32 -2.09 -11.07
N LEU A 125 -11.22 -1.01 -11.85
CA LEU A 125 -11.48 -1.05 -13.30
C LEU A 125 -10.36 -1.78 -14.08
N VAL A 126 -9.10 -1.43 -13.82
CA VAL A 126 -7.95 -1.88 -14.61
C VAL A 126 -7.26 -3.12 -14.00
N CYS A 127 -7.39 -3.29 -12.67
CA CYS A 127 -6.90 -4.42 -11.90
C CYS A 127 -5.38 -4.65 -11.95
N LEU A 128 -4.56 -3.65 -12.31
CA LEU A 128 -3.10 -3.85 -12.52
C LEU A 128 -2.37 -4.25 -11.24
N PRO A 129 -1.42 -5.20 -11.35
CA PRO A 129 -0.63 -5.63 -10.21
C PRO A 129 0.33 -4.51 -9.74
N ARG A 130 0.81 -4.64 -8.51
CA ARG A 130 1.97 -3.89 -8.02
C ARG A 130 3.25 -4.35 -8.73
N PRO A 131 4.34 -3.56 -8.67
CA PRO A 131 5.66 -4.02 -9.09
C PRO A 131 6.06 -5.34 -8.39
N LEU A 132 6.78 -6.18 -9.13
CA LEU A 132 7.22 -7.50 -8.69
C LEU A 132 8.32 -7.39 -7.62
N SER A 133 8.29 -8.28 -6.64
CA SER A 133 9.19 -8.28 -5.48
C SER A 133 9.52 -9.72 -5.09
N PRO A 134 10.70 -10.28 -5.42
CA PRO A 134 11.88 -9.66 -6.07
C PRO A 134 11.67 -9.20 -7.54
N PRO A 135 12.51 -8.32 -8.12
CA PRO A 135 13.78 -7.78 -7.61
C PRO A 135 13.64 -6.61 -6.63
N LEU A 136 12.45 -6.00 -6.51
CA LEU A 136 12.17 -5.02 -5.46
C LEU A 136 12.01 -5.71 -4.11
N GLN A 137 12.14 -4.95 -3.03
CA GLN A 137 11.77 -5.37 -1.68
C GLN A 137 10.65 -4.47 -1.16
N ARG A 138 9.52 -5.08 -0.78
CA ARG A 138 8.41 -4.31 -0.21
C ARG A 138 8.73 -3.90 1.22
N ILE A 139 8.49 -2.62 1.50
CA ILE A 139 8.65 -2.00 2.81
C ILE A 139 7.28 -1.50 3.24
N THR A 140 6.70 -2.15 4.24
CA THR A 140 5.37 -1.77 4.75
C THR A 140 5.25 -2.01 6.25
N MET A 141 4.38 -1.22 6.87
CA MET A 141 3.90 -1.43 8.25
C MET A 141 2.58 -2.23 8.28
N SER A 142 1.94 -2.42 7.12
CA SER A 142 0.62 -3.04 6.99
C SER A 142 0.63 -4.09 5.89
N GLY A 143 0.47 -5.36 6.25
CA GLY A 143 0.38 -6.47 5.30
C GLY A 143 -0.84 -6.40 4.38
N SER A 144 -1.94 -5.78 4.81
CA SER A 144 -3.15 -5.61 3.99
C SER A 144 -2.94 -4.69 2.78
N ALA A 145 -2.00 -3.74 2.86
CA ALA A 145 -1.70 -2.82 1.76
C ALA A 145 -1.13 -3.55 0.54
N ALA A 146 -0.45 -4.69 0.74
CA ALA A 146 0.09 -5.52 -0.33
C ALA A 146 -0.99 -6.27 -1.14
N LEU A 147 -2.20 -6.41 -0.59
CA LEU A 147 -3.32 -7.12 -1.22
C LEU A 147 -4.08 -6.27 -2.25
N GLU A 148 -3.78 -4.98 -2.35
CA GLU A 148 -4.41 -4.05 -3.28
C GLU A 148 -3.73 -4.01 -4.65
N TYR A 149 -4.52 -3.64 -5.67
CA TYR A 149 -4.00 -3.25 -6.97
C TYR A 149 -3.05 -2.05 -6.89
N GLY A 150 -2.03 -2.04 -7.76
CA GLY A 150 -0.98 -1.03 -7.76
C GLY A 150 -1.38 0.28 -8.42
N PHE A 151 -2.14 0.22 -9.52
CA PHE A 151 -2.42 1.39 -10.36
C PHE A 151 -3.83 1.96 -10.13
N PRO A 152 -3.99 3.29 -9.97
CA PRO A 152 -2.97 4.31 -9.69
C PRO A 152 -2.63 4.42 -8.20
N SER A 153 -1.58 5.17 -7.85
CA SER A 153 -1.18 5.38 -6.46
C SER A 153 -2.12 6.34 -5.70
N THR A 154 -3.00 5.79 -4.85
CA THR A 154 -3.91 6.55 -3.98
C THR A 154 -3.18 7.52 -3.04
N HIS A 155 -2.06 7.10 -2.44
CA HIS A 155 -1.27 7.98 -1.57
C HIS A 155 -0.71 9.19 -2.33
N SER A 156 -0.24 8.98 -3.57
CA SER A 156 0.25 10.06 -4.42
C SER A 156 -0.89 10.99 -4.82
N THR A 157 -2.05 10.45 -5.19
CA THR A 157 -3.26 11.25 -5.49
C THR A 157 -3.64 12.16 -4.32
N ASN A 158 -3.75 11.61 -3.12
CA ASN A 158 -4.15 12.37 -1.93
C ASN A 158 -3.09 13.38 -1.48
N ALA A 159 -1.80 13.00 -1.49
CA ALA A 159 -0.73 13.91 -1.09
C ALA A 159 -0.60 15.09 -2.06
N VAL A 160 -0.68 14.83 -3.37
CA VAL A 160 -0.60 15.88 -4.38
C VAL A 160 -1.84 16.76 -4.37
N SER A 161 -3.05 16.22 -4.18
CA SER A 161 -4.26 17.06 -4.09
C SER A 161 -4.18 18.04 -2.91
N VAL A 162 -3.81 17.54 -1.73
CA VAL A 162 -3.67 18.36 -0.52
C VAL A 162 -2.54 19.37 -0.66
N ALA A 163 -1.36 18.94 -1.13
CA ALA A 163 -0.22 19.83 -1.31
C ALA A 163 -0.50 20.92 -2.33
N PHE A 164 -1.11 20.59 -3.47
CA PHE A 164 -1.46 21.56 -4.50
C PHE A 164 -2.40 22.62 -3.95
N TYR A 165 -3.46 22.22 -3.24
CA TYR A 165 -4.40 23.15 -2.61
C TYR A 165 -3.71 24.12 -1.65
N PHE A 166 -2.88 23.61 -0.73
CA PHE A 166 -2.16 24.47 0.23
C PHE A 166 -1.12 25.36 -0.43
N LEU A 167 -0.36 24.83 -1.40
CA LEU A 167 0.62 25.61 -2.15
C LEU A 167 -0.07 26.74 -2.93
N TYR A 168 -1.20 26.47 -3.56
CA TYR A 168 -2.00 27.49 -4.24
C TYR A 168 -2.44 28.60 -3.27
N GLN A 169 -3.02 28.23 -2.11
CA GLN A 169 -3.46 29.20 -1.10
C GLN A 169 -2.32 30.00 -0.49
N LEU A 170 -1.14 29.39 -0.29
CA LEU A 170 0.06 30.11 0.15
C LEU A 170 0.65 31.02 -0.94
N HIS A 171 0.48 30.65 -2.21
CA HIS A 171 0.92 31.48 -3.32
C HIS A 171 0.02 32.72 -3.51
N THR A 172 -1.29 32.60 -3.28
CA THR A 172 -2.27 33.69 -3.42
C THR A 172 -2.34 34.61 -2.19
N SER A 173 -2.06 34.12 -0.98
CA SER A 173 -2.08 34.90 0.28
C SER A 173 -0.86 35.81 0.51
N VAL A 174 -0.28 36.37 -0.56
CA VAL A 174 0.99 37.16 -0.54
C VAL A 174 0.96 38.31 0.47
N TYR A 175 -0.20 38.95 0.64
CA TYR A 175 -0.37 40.14 1.48
C TYR A 175 -0.89 39.83 2.89
N GLU A 176 -1.33 38.60 3.15
CA GLU A 176 -1.96 38.20 4.42
C GLU A 176 -1.00 37.46 5.34
N VAL A 177 -0.01 36.76 4.78
CA VAL A 177 0.93 35.94 5.54
C VAL A 177 2.32 36.54 5.49
N ALA A 178 2.94 36.74 6.65
CA ALA A 178 4.31 37.24 6.74
C ALA A 178 5.31 36.36 5.94
N SER A 179 6.28 37.02 5.31
CA SER A 179 7.15 36.39 4.30
C SER A 179 7.95 35.17 4.82
N PRO A 180 8.42 35.11 6.08
CA PRO A 180 9.11 33.92 6.58
C PRO A 180 8.19 32.72 6.75
N GLN A 181 6.99 32.91 7.30
CA GLN A 181 6.00 31.86 7.52
C GLN A 181 5.50 31.29 6.20
N ARG A 182 5.24 32.17 5.22
CA ARG A 182 4.85 31.79 3.86
C ARG A 182 5.94 30.94 3.20
N THR A 183 7.19 31.39 3.26
CA THR A 183 8.34 30.67 2.67
C THR A 183 8.50 29.29 3.31
N LEU A 184 8.42 29.21 4.64
CA LEU A 184 8.46 27.94 5.36
C LEU A 184 7.30 27.01 4.93
N GLY A 185 6.08 27.54 4.82
CA GLY A 185 4.91 26.79 4.37
C GLY A 185 5.06 26.23 2.96
N LEU A 186 5.60 27.04 2.03
CA LEU A 186 5.90 26.59 0.66
C LEU A 186 6.95 25.47 0.68
N CYS A 187 8.07 25.67 1.38
CA CYS A 187 9.11 24.65 1.52
C CYS A 187 8.55 23.33 2.09
N LEU A 188 7.73 23.40 3.14
CA LEU A 188 7.09 22.24 3.75
C LEU A 188 6.09 21.57 2.80
N GLY A 189 5.31 22.34 2.04
CA GLY A 189 4.35 21.83 1.06
C GLY A 189 5.03 21.06 -0.08
N TYR A 190 6.08 21.64 -0.67
CA TYR A 190 6.88 20.96 -1.70
C TYR A 190 7.59 19.73 -1.13
N PHE A 191 8.18 19.84 0.06
CA PHE A 191 8.83 18.71 0.72
C PHE A 191 7.84 17.57 0.98
N TYR A 192 6.65 17.87 1.51
CA TYR A 192 5.59 16.89 1.75
C TYR A 192 5.19 16.15 0.47
N ALA A 193 4.89 16.90 -0.62
CA ALA A 193 4.49 16.31 -1.89
C ALA A 193 5.58 15.38 -2.45
N ILE A 194 6.82 15.89 -2.56
CA ILE A 194 7.96 15.13 -3.09
C ILE A 194 8.25 13.92 -2.22
N SER A 195 8.24 14.09 -0.89
CA SER A 195 8.55 13.02 0.05
C SER A 195 7.58 11.86 -0.04
N ILE A 196 6.26 12.12 -0.08
CA ILE A 196 5.27 11.04 -0.19
C ILE A 196 5.36 10.35 -1.56
N VAL A 197 5.44 11.12 -2.65
CA VAL A 197 5.53 10.61 -4.03
C VAL A 197 6.76 9.71 -4.21
N LEU A 198 7.93 10.16 -3.78
CA LEU A 198 9.16 9.36 -3.82
C LEU A 198 9.09 8.16 -2.86
N GLY A 199 8.47 8.33 -1.69
CA GLY A 199 8.32 7.26 -0.70
C GLY A 199 7.53 6.05 -1.24
N ARG A 200 6.53 6.26 -2.11
CA ARG A 200 5.76 5.16 -2.71
C ARG A 200 6.60 4.28 -3.64
N MET A 201 7.53 4.90 -4.37
CA MET A 201 8.50 4.19 -5.22
C MET A 201 9.59 3.53 -4.37
N TYR A 202 10.11 4.27 -3.38
CA TYR A 202 11.14 3.78 -2.45
C TYR A 202 10.69 2.51 -1.71
N CYS A 203 9.44 2.47 -1.24
CA CYS A 203 8.89 1.30 -0.53
C CYS A 203 8.56 0.11 -1.45
N GLY A 204 8.79 0.22 -2.77
CA GLY A 204 8.51 -0.85 -3.74
C GLY A 204 7.02 -1.15 -3.92
N MET A 205 6.15 -0.22 -3.51
CA MET A 205 4.69 -0.41 -3.54
C MET A 205 4.06 0.02 -4.86
N HIS A 206 4.66 1.00 -5.55
CA HIS A 206 4.15 1.59 -6.79
C HIS A 206 5.29 1.91 -7.75
N GLY A 207 5.00 1.87 -9.05
CA GLY A 207 5.95 2.28 -10.08
C GLY A 207 5.83 3.75 -10.48
N PHE A 208 6.62 4.17 -11.48
CA PHE A 208 6.61 5.53 -12.00
C PHE A 208 5.25 5.85 -12.64
N PHE A 209 4.71 4.91 -13.43
CA PHE A 209 3.43 5.08 -14.09
C PHE A 209 2.28 5.27 -13.08
N ASP A 210 2.25 4.46 -12.02
CA ASP A 210 1.25 4.55 -10.94
C ASP A 210 1.27 5.92 -10.25
N VAL A 211 2.46 6.44 -10.00
CA VAL A 211 2.69 7.67 -9.25
C VAL A 211 2.45 8.91 -10.12
N ILE A 212 2.84 8.89 -11.40
CA ILE A 212 2.57 9.99 -12.34
C ILE A 212 1.06 10.14 -12.53
N VAL A 213 0.35 9.07 -12.89
CA VAL A 213 -1.10 9.13 -13.10
C VAL A 213 -1.83 9.48 -11.80
N GLY A 214 -1.39 8.90 -10.67
CA GLY A 214 -1.92 9.23 -9.35
C GLY A 214 -1.76 10.73 -9.02
N SER A 215 -0.58 11.29 -9.26
CA SER A 215 -0.28 12.71 -9.03
C SER A 215 -1.09 13.63 -9.95
N THR A 216 -1.21 13.29 -11.24
CA THR A 216 -2.06 14.03 -12.18
C THR A 216 -3.52 14.03 -11.73
N LEU A 217 -4.05 12.88 -11.32
CA LEU A 217 -5.39 12.77 -10.76
C LEU A 217 -5.56 13.67 -9.51
N GLY A 218 -4.56 13.67 -8.62
CA GLY A 218 -4.56 14.53 -7.43
C GLY A 218 -4.58 16.02 -7.77
N ALA A 219 -3.77 16.45 -8.74
CA ALA A 219 -3.75 17.83 -9.20
C ALA A 219 -5.10 18.25 -9.82
N LEU A 220 -5.73 17.39 -10.62
CA LEU A 220 -7.06 17.65 -11.19
C LEU A 220 -8.13 17.79 -10.09
N ILE A 221 -8.07 16.96 -9.05
CA ILE A 221 -8.98 17.05 -7.90
C ILE A 221 -8.77 18.36 -7.15
N ALA A 222 -7.53 18.80 -6.94
CA ALA A 222 -7.24 20.09 -6.31
C ALA A 222 -7.78 21.27 -7.13
N VAL A 223 -7.62 21.24 -8.46
CA VAL A 223 -8.19 22.26 -9.35
C VAL A 223 -9.72 22.29 -9.25
N LEU A 224 -10.37 21.11 -9.22
CA LEU A 224 -11.81 21.01 -9.03
C LEU A 224 -12.24 21.61 -7.69
N GLN A 225 -11.51 21.31 -6.60
CA GLN A 225 -11.79 21.87 -5.28
C GLN A 225 -11.61 23.39 -5.24
N LEU A 226 -10.57 23.92 -5.87
CA LEU A 226 -10.33 25.36 -5.93
C LEU A 226 -11.42 26.08 -6.75
N ALA A 227 -11.91 25.46 -7.83
CA ALA A 227 -12.91 26.06 -8.70
C ALA A 227 -14.35 25.99 -8.15
N TYR A 228 -14.71 24.87 -7.51
CA TYR A 228 -16.11 24.58 -7.13
C TYR A 228 -16.32 24.32 -5.64
N GLY A 229 -15.26 24.26 -4.83
CA GLY A 229 -15.35 23.95 -3.39
C GLY A 229 -16.21 24.94 -2.63
N THR A 230 -15.87 26.23 -2.65
CA THR A 230 -16.63 27.28 -1.94
C THR A 230 -18.07 27.41 -2.46
N PRO A 231 -18.32 27.48 -3.80
CA PRO A 231 -19.69 27.53 -4.31
C PRO A 231 -20.54 26.31 -3.92
N PHE A 232 -19.93 25.11 -3.87
CA PHE A 232 -20.62 23.90 -3.43
C PHE A 232 -20.96 23.95 -1.94
N ASP A 233 -20.01 24.40 -1.13
CA ASP A 233 -20.15 24.58 0.31
C ASP A 233 -21.25 25.59 0.68
N ASP A 234 -21.33 26.69 -0.06
CA ASP A 234 -22.38 27.71 0.08
C ASP A 234 -23.73 27.19 -0.40
N TRP A 235 -23.76 26.44 -1.52
CA TRP A 235 -24.97 25.81 -2.03
C TRP A 235 -25.56 24.84 -1.00
N ILE A 236 -24.75 24.01 -0.33
CA ILE A 236 -25.23 23.11 0.72
C ILE A 236 -25.78 23.91 1.92
N ALA A 237 -25.08 24.95 2.36
CA ALA A 237 -25.50 25.76 3.51
C ALA A 237 -26.80 26.55 3.25
N ALA A 238 -26.98 27.08 2.05
CA ALA A 238 -28.16 27.85 1.67
C ALA A 238 -29.41 26.99 1.40
N GLY A 239 -29.23 25.67 1.25
CA GLY A 239 -30.27 24.73 0.87
C GLY A 239 -31.25 24.37 1.97
N SER A 240 -32.42 23.88 1.56
CA SER A 240 -33.23 23.03 2.44
C SER A 240 -32.64 21.60 2.48
N TRP A 241 -33.33 20.68 3.15
CA TRP A 241 -32.94 19.26 3.25
C TRP A 241 -32.76 18.56 1.89
N THR A 242 -33.27 19.16 0.81
CA THR A 242 -33.16 18.67 -0.57
C THR A 242 -31.73 18.62 -1.07
N HIS A 243 -30.86 19.57 -0.70
CA HIS A 243 -29.47 19.61 -1.17
C HIS A 243 -28.63 18.44 -0.63
N PRO A 244 -28.57 18.18 0.71
CA PRO A 244 -27.90 16.99 1.22
C PRO A 244 -28.56 15.69 0.73
N ALA A 245 -29.88 15.67 0.47
CA ALA A 245 -30.55 14.52 -0.13
C ALA A 245 -30.07 14.25 -1.58
N ILE A 246 -29.85 15.29 -2.39
CA ILE A 246 -29.26 15.15 -3.74
C ILE A 246 -27.86 14.57 -3.65
N VAL A 247 -27.00 15.09 -2.75
CA VAL A 247 -25.65 14.53 -2.54
C VAL A 247 -25.72 13.08 -2.11
N PHE A 248 -26.64 12.72 -1.22
CA PHE A 248 -26.89 11.35 -0.80
C PHE A 248 -27.20 10.43 -1.98
N VAL A 249 -28.12 10.84 -2.86
CA VAL A 249 -28.44 10.07 -4.08
C VAL A 249 -27.24 9.94 -5.01
N ILE A 250 -26.49 11.02 -5.25
CA ILE A 250 -25.28 10.99 -6.10
C ILE A 250 -24.25 10.01 -5.55
N VAL A 251 -23.97 10.06 -4.24
CA VAL A 251 -23.01 9.16 -3.59
C VAL A 251 -23.49 7.71 -3.65
N LEU A 252 -24.79 7.45 -3.42
CA LEU A 252 -25.36 6.11 -3.57
C LEU A 252 -25.19 5.57 -4.99
N LEU A 253 -25.46 6.40 -6.02
CA LEU A 253 -25.24 6.03 -7.42
C LEU A 253 -23.75 5.77 -7.68
N ALA A 254 -22.86 6.62 -7.18
CA ALA A 254 -21.41 6.45 -7.33
C ALA A 254 -20.93 5.11 -6.73
N VAL A 255 -21.37 4.78 -5.50
CA VAL A 255 -21.07 3.49 -4.85
C VAL A 255 -21.69 2.32 -5.64
N ARG A 256 -22.90 2.48 -6.18
CA ARG A 256 -23.59 1.45 -6.97
C ARG A 256 -22.91 1.16 -8.31
N PHE A 257 -22.34 2.18 -8.95
CA PHE A 257 -21.61 2.07 -10.22
C PHE A 257 -20.11 1.79 -10.05
N HIS A 258 -19.64 1.61 -8.82
CA HIS A 258 -18.25 1.23 -8.56
C HIS A 258 -17.93 -0.13 -9.21
N PRO A 259 -16.88 -0.21 -10.07
CA PRO A 259 -16.50 -1.41 -10.79
C PRO A 259 -16.35 -2.60 -9.85
N GLU A 260 -16.84 -3.76 -10.29
CA GLU A 260 -16.53 -5.02 -9.64
C GLU A 260 -15.12 -5.46 -10.04
N PRO A 261 -14.20 -5.66 -9.08
CA PRO A 261 -12.85 -6.10 -9.39
C PRO A 261 -12.80 -7.56 -9.83
N ALA A 262 -11.71 -7.97 -10.46
CA ALA A 262 -11.48 -9.38 -10.82
C ALA A 262 -11.07 -10.25 -9.61
N ASP A 263 -10.43 -9.62 -8.62
CA ASP A 263 -9.91 -10.20 -7.38
C ASP A 263 -10.46 -9.44 -6.16
N ASN A 264 -10.30 -10.01 -4.97
CA ASN A 264 -10.79 -9.42 -3.73
C ASN A 264 -9.89 -8.25 -3.27
N CYS A 265 -10.10 -7.02 -3.81
CA CYS A 265 -9.38 -5.79 -3.39
C CYS A 265 -10.13 -5.03 -2.27
N PRO A 266 -9.45 -4.45 -1.24
CA PRO A 266 -10.07 -3.55 -0.26
C PRO A 266 -10.49 -2.19 -0.80
N CYS A 267 -10.10 -1.85 -2.03
CA CYS A 267 -10.43 -0.64 -2.77
C CYS A 267 -11.88 -0.12 -2.57
N TYR A 268 -12.87 -1.00 -2.71
CA TYR A 268 -14.28 -0.62 -2.52
C TYR A 268 -14.65 -0.30 -1.07
N ASP A 269 -14.13 -1.06 -0.11
CA ASP A 269 -14.40 -0.83 1.31
C ASP A 269 -13.95 0.59 1.71
N ASP A 270 -12.79 0.99 1.22
CA ASP A 270 -12.23 2.32 1.45
C ASP A 270 -13.07 3.40 0.76
N SER A 271 -13.49 3.15 -0.48
CA SER A 271 -14.35 4.06 -1.24
C SER A 271 -15.69 4.30 -0.54
N VAL A 272 -16.32 3.26 0.02
CA VAL A 272 -17.56 3.39 0.80
C VAL A 272 -17.33 4.14 2.11
N ALA A 273 -16.22 3.87 2.82
CA ALA A 273 -15.91 4.57 4.07
C ALA A 273 -15.76 6.08 3.84
N PHE A 274 -15.00 6.49 2.82
CA PHE A 274 -14.83 7.91 2.49
C PHE A 274 -16.09 8.56 1.94
N ALA A 275 -16.87 7.84 1.12
CA ALA A 275 -18.19 8.29 0.69
C ALA A 275 -19.11 8.59 1.88
N ALA A 276 -19.07 7.75 2.92
CA ALA A 276 -19.82 7.96 4.14
C ALA A 276 -19.34 9.18 4.94
N VAL A 277 -18.02 9.40 5.03
CA VAL A 277 -17.45 10.62 5.63
C VAL A 277 -17.99 11.87 4.93
N VAL A 278 -18.05 11.88 3.59
CA VAL A 278 -18.62 13.00 2.83
C VAL A 278 -20.08 13.21 3.21
N LEU A 279 -20.90 12.15 3.25
CA LEU A 279 -22.32 12.27 3.61
C LEU A 279 -22.53 12.84 5.02
N GLY A 280 -21.80 12.33 6.01
CA GLY A 280 -21.87 12.84 7.37
C GLY A 280 -21.39 14.29 7.49
N CYS A 281 -20.33 14.64 6.75
CA CYS A 281 -19.80 15.99 6.70
C CYS A 281 -20.80 16.98 6.08
N GLN A 282 -21.46 16.61 4.98
CA GLN A 282 -22.46 17.47 4.33
C GLN A 282 -23.72 17.65 5.16
N LEU A 283 -24.19 16.57 5.79
CA LEU A 283 -25.37 16.62 6.63
C LEU A 283 -25.13 17.46 7.88
N GLY A 284 -23.95 17.30 8.52
CA GLY A 284 -23.53 18.14 9.63
C GLY A 284 -23.31 19.59 9.23
N HIS A 285 -22.73 19.85 8.05
CA HIS A 285 -22.50 21.20 7.53
C HIS A 285 -23.83 21.94 7.32
N TRP A 286 -24.76 21.30 6.61
CA TRP A 286 -26.09 21.85 6.36
C TRP A 286 -26.84 22.14 7.67
N HIS A 287 -26.87 21.18 8.59
CA HIS A 287 -27.62 21.35 9.84
C HIS A 287 -26.96 22.36 10.78
N PHE A 288 -25.64 22.29 10.96
CA PHE A 288 -24.89 23.22 11.81
C PHE A 288 -24.97 24.66 11.30
N ALA A 289 -24.97 24.89 9.98
CA ALA A 289 -25.13 26.22 9.39
C ALA A 289 -26.43 26.93 9.83
N GLY A 290 -27.49 26.17 10.14
CA GLY A 290 -28.77 26.71 10.63
C GLY A 290 -28.83 26.92 12.14
N THR A 291 -27.80 26.56 12.90
CA THR A 291 -27.79 26.69 14.36
C THR A 291 -27.34 28.08 14.81
N SER A 292 -27.82 28.53 15.98
CA SER A 292 -27.43 29.83 16.57
C SER A 292 -25.98 29.86 17.07
N VAL A 293 -25.32 28.69 17.17
CA VAL A 293 -23.92 28.53 17.61
C VAL A 293 -22.94 28.72 16.45
N ALA A 294 -23.39 28.50 15.21
CA ALA A 294 -22.56 28.74 14.05
C ALA A 294 -22.26 30.24 13.92
N VAL A 295 -20.98 30.58 13.88
CA VAL A 295 -20.54 31.94 13.60
C VAL A 295 -20.83 32.23 12.13
N VAL A 296 -21.55 33.31 11.89
CA VAL A 296 -21.69 33.90 10.56
C VAL A 296 -20.38 34.63 10.25
N GLY A 297 -19.48 33.94 9.54
CA GLY A 297 -18.19 34.46 9.06
C GLY A 297 -18.00 34.18 7.56
N GLU A 298 -16.78 34.31 7.04
CA GLU A 298 -16.48 34.08 5.61
C GLU A 298 -16.78 32.66 5.13
N ALA A 299 -16.73 31.67 6.02
CA ALA A 299 -17.12 30.29 5.74
C ALA A 299 -18.37 29.90 6.57
N PRO A 300 -19.44 29.37 5.94
CA PRO A 300 -20.63 28.93 6.66
C PRO A 300 -20.32 27.78 7.63
N ALA A 301 -21.12 27.67 8.70
CA ALA A 301 -21.03 26.61 9.71
C ALA A 301 -19.67 26.57 10.46
N THR A 302 -19.16 27.73 10.85
CA THR A 302 -17.85 27.85 11.53
C THR A 302 -18.00 28.02 13.03
N VAL A 303 -17.12 27.35 13.80
CA VAL A 303 -17.06 27.51 15.26
C VAL A 303 -16.10 28.64 15.60
N PHE A 304 -16.46 29.50 16.57
CA PHE A 304 -15.52 30.49 17.08
C PHE A 304 -14.33 29.78 17.73
N PHE A 305 -13.13 30.01 17.19
CA PHE A 305 -11.90 29.51 17.77
C PHE A 305 -10.86 30.62 17.78
N SER A 306 -10.31 30.91 18.96
CA SER A 306 -9.20 31.84 19.13
C SER A 306 -8.26 31.28 20.19
N LEU A 307 -7.04 30.95 19.75
CA LEU A 307 -6.02 30.39 20.63
C LEU A 307 -5.65 31.34 21.77
N GLU A 308 -5.66 32.66 21.51
CA GLU A 308 -5.38 33.68 22.51
C GLU A 308 -6.45 33.74 23.61
N LYS A 309 -7.72 33.54 23.26
CA LYS A 309 -8.84 33.60 24.20
C LYS A 309 -9.05 32.29 24.97
N LEU A 310 -8.88 31.14 24.30
CA LEU A 310 -9.07 29.82 24.93
C LEU A 310 -7.83 29.38 25.73
N GLY A 311 -6.64 29.77 25.27
CA GLY A 311 -5.37 29.28 25.79
C GLY A 311 -5.04 27.86 25.33
N TRP A 312 -3.76 27.49 25.47
CA TRP A 312 -3.23 26.20 25.01
C TRP A 312 -3.85 25.00 25.72
N PHE A 313 -4.14 25.12 27.02
CA PHE A 313 -4.68 24.01 27.81
C PHE A 313 -6.08 23.59 27.35
N LYS A 314 -7.00 24.56 27.18
CA LYS A 314 -8.35 24.27 26.69
C LYS A 314 -8.32 23.77 25.25
N THR A 315 -7.49 24.36 24.39
CA THR A 315 -7.30 23.89 23.02
C THR A 315 -6.83 22.43 22.97
N LEU A 316 -5.85 22.06 23.81
CA LEU A 316 -5.38 20.68 23.89
C LEU A 316 -6.48 19.74 24.43
N ALA A 317 -7.20 20.16 25.47
CA ALA A 317 -8.31 19.40 26.03
C ALA A 317 -9.44 19.20 25.00
N ARG A 318 -9.74 20.21 24.20
CA ARG A 318 -10.70 20.17 23.08
C ARG A 318 -10.30 19.13 22.04
N VAL A 319 -9.05 19.16 21.58
CA VAL A 319 -8.54 18.21 20.60
C VAL A 319 -8.51 16.79 21.16
N VAL A 320 -7.95 16.58 22.34
CA VAL A 320 -7.88 15.24 22.97
C VAL A 320 -9.28 14.71 23.26
N GLY A 321 -10.16 15.52 23.84
CA GLY A 321 -11.54 15.15 24.13
C GLY A 321 -12.32 14.80 22.86
N GLY A 322 -12.18 15.60 21.81
CA GLY A 322 -12.78 15.32 20.50
C GLY A 322 -12.30 13.99 19.90
N VAL A 323 -10.99 13.73 19.93
CA VAL A 323 -10.41 12.47 19.45
C VAL A 323 -10.95 11.29 20.26
N VAL A 324 -11.03 11.41 21.60
CA VAL A 324 -11.60 10.37 22.46
C VAL A 324 -13.05 10.07 22.10
N ILE A 325 -13.88 11.10 21.85
CA ILE A 325 -15.28 10.93 21.44
C ILE A 325 -15.37 10.18 20.11
N VAL A 326 -14.54 10.53 19.12
CA VAL A 326 -14.50 9.84 17.82
C VAL A 326 -14.17 8.35 17.98
N PHE A 327 -13.15 8.02 18.78
CA PHE A 327 -12.79 6.62 19.04
C PHE A 327 -13.86 5.88 19.86
N LEU A 328 -14.49 6.55 20.83
CA LEU A 328 -15.59 5.99 21.61
C LEU A 328 -16.79 5.68 20.73
N TRP A 329 -17.18 6.59 19.84
CA TRP A 329 -18.23 6.37 18.85
C TRP A 329 -17.96 5.11 18.02
N ARG A 330 -16.75 4.99 17.47
CA ARG A 330 -16.34 3.79 16.71
C ARG A 330 -16.41 2.52 17.56
N ALA A 331 -15.90 2.58 18.79
CA ALA A 331 -15.86 1.45 19.71
C ALA A 331 -17.26 0.98 20.14
N MET A 332 -18.21 1.91 20.29
CA MET A 332 -19.61 1.61 20.63
C MET A 332 -20.42 1.15 19.42
N MET A 333 -20.30 1.84 18.28
CA MET A 333 -21.15 1.57 17.11
C MET A 333 -20.76 0.28 16.39
N LYS A 334 -19.47 -0.08 16.31
CA LYS A 334 -19.04 -1.34 15.65
C LYS A 334 -19.74 -2.59 16.25
N PRO A 335 -19.69 -2.86 17.57
CA PRO A 335 -20.36 -4.03 18.13
C PRO A 335 -21.89 -3.93 18.09
N LEU A 336 -22.47 -2.74 18.26
CA LEU A 336 -23.92 -2.54 18.18
C LEU A 336 -24.44 -2.88 16.77
N LEU A 337 -23.82 -2.33 15.73
CA LEU A 337 -24.22 -2.55 14.34
C LEU A 337 -24.04 -4.01 13.92
N LEU A 338 -22.91 -4.64 14.27
CA LEU A 338 -22.68 -6.06 13.97
C LEU A 338 -23.61 -7.01 14.74
N ARG A 339 -24.24 -6.54 15.83
CA ARG A 339 -25.25 -7.29 16.57
C ARG A 339 -26.64 -7.17 15.95
N TYR A 340 -27.04 -5.98 15.55
CA TYR A 340 -28.42 -5.69 15.12
C TYR A 340 -28.65 -5.70 13.61
N LEU A 341 -27.64 -5.38 12.80
CA LEU A 341 -27.79 -5.35 11.35
C LEU A 341 -27.96 -6.74 10.70
N PRO A 342 -27.29 -7.83 11.11
CA PRO A 342 -27.47 -9.12 10.43
C PRO A 342 -28.91 -9.65 10.49
N PRO A 343 -29.62 -9.59 11.64
CA PRO A 343 -31.06 -9.91 11.68
C PRO A 343 -31.91 -9.02 10.75
N LEU A 344 -31.63 -7.72 10.71
CA LEU A 344 -32.32 -6.77 9.84
C LEU A 344 -32.11 -7.11 8.35
N PHE A 345 -30.89 -7.44 7.96
CA PHE A 345 -30.56 -7.80 6.58
C PHE A 345 -31.25 -9.09 6.15
N ARG A 346 -31.35 -10.11 7.02
CA ARG A 346 -32.12 -11.33 6.71
C ARG A 346 -33.61 -11.05 6.52
N PHE A 347 -34.15 -10.11 7.29
CA PHE A 347 -35.53 -9.66 7.10
C PHE A 347 -35.71 -8.92 5.75
N LEU A 348 -34.77 -8.04 5.40
CA LEU A 348 -34.79 -7.32 4.12
C LEU A 348 -34.55 -8.24 2.91
N GLU A 349 -33.74 -9.29 3.05
CA GLU A 349 -33.56 -10.34 2.05
C GLU A 349 -34.89 -11.05 1.72
N THR A 350 -35.72 -11.28 2.75
CA THR A 350 -37.07 -11.85 2.56
C THR A 350 -37.97 -10.94 1.72
N SER A 351 -37.68 -9.63 1.71
CA SER A 351 -38.40 -8.61 0.94
C SER A 351 -37.80 -8.36 -0.46
N GLY A 352 -36.78 -9.13 -0.88
CA GLY A 352 -36.17 -9.04 -2.21
C GLY A 352 -35.19 -7.87 -2.42
N ALA A 353 -34.98 -7.01 -1.41
CA ALA A 353 -34.08 -5.87 -1.48
C ALA A 353 -32.63 -6.28 -1.16
N THR A 354 -31.96 -6.96 -2.10
CA THR A 354 -30.55 -7.37 -1.94
C THR A 354 -29.65 -6.66 -2.94
N LEU A 355 -28.46 -6.26 -2.49
CA LEU A 355 -27.38 -5.74 -3.34
C LEU A 355 -26.24 -6.77 -3.38
N PRO A 356 -26.41 -7.90 -4.08
CA PRO A 356 -25.41 -8.96 -4.10
C PRO A 356 -24.15 -8.47 -4.81
N ARG A 357 -22.99 -8.61 -4.15
CA ARG A 357 -21.68 -8.27 -4.72
C ARG A 357 -20.74 -9.46 -4.58
N ARG A 358 -19.95 -9.73 -5.63
CA ARG A 358 -19.23 -11.00 -5.82
C ARG A 358 -18.30 -11.46 -4.68
N PHE A 359 -17.75 -10.54 -3.87
CA PHE A 359 -16.79 -10.85 -2.80
C PHE A 359 -17.35 -10.63 -1.39
N PHE A 360 -18.66 -10.43 -1.26
CA PHE A 360 -19.34 -10.20 0.01
C PHE A 360 -20.26 -11.39 0.30
N THR A 361 -20.06 -12.02 1.45
CA THR A 361 -20.97 -13.05 1.97
C THR A 361 -22.28 -12.41 2.39
N ARG A 362 -23.37 -13.05 2.02
CA ARG A 362 -24.74 -12.54 2.24
C ARG A 362 -25.19 -12.82 3.67
N ALA A 363 -26.03 -11.96 4.23
CA ALA A 363 -26.59 -12.10 5.57
C ALA A 363 -27.32 -13.44 5.81
N SER A 364 -27.86 -14.06 4.75
CA SER A 364 -28.44 -15.41 4.78
C SER A 364 -27.41 -16.52 5.08
N GLU A 365 -26.15 -16.33 4.71
CA GLU A 365 -25.11 -17.37 4.71
C GLU A 365 -24.35 -17.48 6.04
N TYR A 366 -24.55 -16.54 6.97
CA TYR A 366 -23.85 -16.53 8.27
C TYR A 366 -24.79 -16.19 9.43
N LYS A 367 -24.58 -16.85 10.58
CA LYS A 367 -25.34 -16.60 11.81
C LYS A 367 -24.80 -15.41 12.62
N ARG A 368 -23.48 -15.30 12.73
CA ARG A 368 -22.77 -14.20 13.39
C ARG A 368 -21.49 -13.89 12.62
N VAL A 369 -21.14 -12.61 12.55
CA VAL A 369 -19.82 -12.17 12.06
C VAL A 369 -18.78 -12.55 13.12
N PRO A 370 -17.73 -13.33 12.78
CA PRO A 370 -16.67 -13.67 13.72
C PRO A 370 -16.02 -12.40 14.29
N PRO A 371 -15.59 -12.39 15.56
CA PRO A 371 -14.79 -11.28 16.09
C PRO A 371 -13.46 -11.24 15.34
N LEU A 372 -13.33 -10.25 14.47
CA LEU A 372 -12.19 -10.10 13.60
C LEU A 372 -10.99 -9.57 14.40
N ARG A 373 -10.03 -10.47 14.69
CA ARG A 373 -8.98 -10.25 15.69
C ARG A 373 -7.78 -9.42 15.20
N GLN A 374 -7.71 -9.06 13.91
CA GLN A 374 -6.56 -8.38 13.27
C GLN A 374 -6.97 -7.44 12.11
N ASP A 375 -8.19 -6.89 12.16
CA ASP A 375 -8.80 -6.14 11.06
C ASP A 375 -8.04 -4.88 10.62
N ASP A 376 -7.46 -4.18 11.60
CA ASP A 376 -6.89 -2.86 11.40
C ASP A 376 -5.48 -2.90 11.97
N ASN A 377 -4.52 -3.42 11.22
CA ASN A 377 -3.09 -3.30 11.58
C ASN A 377 -2.61 -1.82 11.68
N VAL A 378 -3.52 -0.85 11.59
CA VAL A 378 -3.29 0.59 11.76
C VAL A 378 -4.08 1.18 12.95
N ILE A 379 -5.11 0.50 13.49
CA ILE A 379 -5.88 0.96 14.67
C ILE A 379 -5.84 -0.14 15.73
N PRO A 380 -5.12 0.07 16.84
CA PRO A 380 -5.19 -0.85 17.97
C PRO A 380 -6.62 -0.93 18.49
N SER A 381 -7.07 -2.12 18.88
CA SER A 381 -8.30 -2.22 19.67
C SER A 381 -8.11 -1.43 20.97
N ALA A 382 -9.18 -0.89 21.55
CA ALA A 382 -9.09 -0.16 22.83
C ALA A 382 -8.46 -1.00 23.96
N SER A 383 -8.54 -2.33 23.84
CA SER A 383 -7.87 -3.31 24.70
C SER A 383 -6.34 -3.34 24.58
N ASP A 384 -5.77 -2.85 23.48
CA ASP A 384 -4.35 -2.93 23.15
C ASP A 384 -3.58 -1.65 23.54
N ILE A 385 -4.32 -0.59 23.92
CA ILE A 385 -3.79 0.71 24.35
C ILE A 385 -2.84 0.60 25.56
N PRO A 386 -3.11 -0.21 26.60
CA PRO A 386 -2.16 -0.39 27.72
C PRO A 386 -0.84 -1.04 27.29
N GLY A 387 -0.90 -2.00 26.36
CA GLY A 387 0.30 -2.64 25.79
C GLY A 387 1.13 -1.66 24.96
N MET A 388 0.52 -0.68 24.31
CA MET A 388 1.23 0.35 23.55
C MET A 388 1.94 1.39 24.41
N LEU A 389 1.34 1.80 25.53
CA LEU A 389 2.00 2.65 26.54
C LEU A 389 3.24 1.96 27.12
N SER A 390 3.23 0.62 27.25
CA SER A 390 4.42 -0.15 27.61
C SER A 390 5.47 -0.26 26.48
N ASN A 391 5.04 -0.27 25.21
CA ASN A 391 5.93 -0.30 24.03
C ASN A 391 6.56 1.08 23.73
N LEU A 392 5.96 2.19 24.17
CA LEU A 392 6.58 3.51 24.18
C LEU A 392 7.85 3.54 25.03
N ARG A 393 7.96 2.66 26.04
CA ARG A 393 9.16 2.46 26.85
C ARG A 393 10.27 1.66 26.13
N HIS A 394 9.93 0.92 25.07
CA HIS A 394 10.85 0.12 24.24
C HIS A 394 10.42 0.10 22.75
N PRO A 395 10.79 1.12 21.94
CA PRO A 395 10.24 1.36 20.59
C PRO A 395 10.60 0.32 19.51
N ARG A 396 11.29 -0.78 19.85
CA ARG A 396 11.84 -1.74 18.87
C ARG A 396 10.86 -2.77 18.29
N LYS A 397 9.60 -2.84 18.73
CA LYS A 397 8.73 -4.01 18.43
C LYS A 397 7.73 -3.88 17.26
N ARG A 398 7.47 -2.69 16.70
CA ARG A 398 6.68 -2.61 15.44
C ARG A 398 7.66 -2.65 14.27
N GLY A 399 8.17 -3.86 14.00
CA GLY A 399 9.22 -4.09 13.02
C GLY A 399 8.79 -3.68 11.63
N ILE A 400 9.62 -2.89 10.96
CA ILE A 400 9.52 -2.63 9.53
C ILE A 400 9.65 -3.96 8.82
N SER A 401 8.54 -4.41 8.23
CA SER A 401 8.55 -5.64 7.44
C SER A 401 9.24 -5.34 6.12
N VAL A 402 10.37 -5.99 5.93
CA VAL A 402 11.28 -5.82 4.79
C VAL A 402 11.45 -7.20 4.18
N GLY A 403 10.84 -7.46 3.02
CA GLY A 403 10.81 -8.79 2.41
C GLY A 403 9.47 -9.12 1.77
N PRO A 404 9.23 -10.40 1.42
CA PRO A 404 7.98 -10.84 0.82
C PRO A 404 6.78 -10.49 1.71
N GLN A 405 5.89 -9.63 1.22
CA GLN A 405 4.69 -9.20 1.97
C GLN A 405 3.41 -9.85 1.45
N SER A 406 3.49 -10.47 0.28
CA SER A 406 2.36 -11.02 -0.43
C SER A 406 2.69 -12.42 -0.94
N GLU A 407 1.67 -13.17 -1.36
CA GLU A 407 1.88 -14.56 -1.78
C GLU A 407 2.70 -14.64 -3.08
N ALA A 408 2.49 -13.71 -4.00
CA ALA A 408 3.28 -13.62 -5.21
C ALA A 408 4.73 -13.27 -4.90
N ASP A 409 4.98 -12.39 -3.93
CA ASP A 409 6.35 -12.05 -3.55
C ASP A 409 7.10 -13.25 -2.99
N ALA A 410 6.44 -14.04 -2.13
CA ALA A 410 7.04 -15.22 -1.53
C ALA A 410 7.37 -16.26 -2.61
N ARG A 411 6.48 -16.45 -3.60
CA ARG A 411 6.73 -17.36 -4.73
C ARG A 411 7.88 -16.89 -5.60
N GLU A 412 7.93 -15.59 -5.90
CA GLU A 412 9.00 -15.01 -6.71
C GLU A 412 10.33 -15.05 -5.97
N PHE A 413 10.31 -14.88 -4.64
CA PHE A 413 11.47 -15.05 -3.78
C PHE A 413 12.01 -16.49 -3.82
N ILE A 414 11.15 -17.49 -3.68
CA ILE A 414 11.54 -18.91 -3.78
C ILE A 414 12.07 -19.22 -5.18
N ALA A 415 11.37 -18.79 -6.23
CA ALA A 415 11.79 -19.01 -7.62
C ALA A 415 13.14 -18.37 -7.93
N ASN A 416 13.40 -17.16 -7.42
CA ASN A 416 14.68 -16.49 -7.58
C ASN A 416 15.79 -17.19 -6.79
N ARG A 417 15.50 -17.67 -5.57
CA ARG A 417 16.43 -18.48 -4.77
C ARG A 417 16.81 -19.78 -5.50
N GLU A 418 15.82 -20.52 -6.01
CA GLU A 418 16.04 -21.74 -6.80
C GLU A 418 16.82 -21.46 -8.09
N ARG A 419 16.51 -20.37 -8.79
CA ARG A 419 17.23 -19.98 -10.00
C ARG A 419 18.70 -19.71 -9.70
N LYS A 420 19.01 -18.96 -8.64
CA LYS A 420 20.40 -18.72 -8.22
C LYS A 420 21.12 -20.02 -7.87
N ARG A 421 20.45 -20.98 -7.23
CA ARG A 421 21.02 -22.32 -6.99
C ARG A 421 21.34 -23.05 -8.28
N ARG A 422 20.45 -23.02 -9.26
CA ARG A 422 20.70 -23.65 -10.57
C ARG A 422 21.88 -23.01 -11.29
N GLU A 423 21.96 -21.68 -11.26
CA GLU A 423 23.05 -20.92 -11.86
C GLU A 423 24.39 -21.19 -11.14
N SER A 424 24.40 -21.28 -9.80
CA SER A 424 25.62 -21.63 -9.05
C SER A 424 26.08 -23.07 -9.31
N ARG A 425 25.15 -24.03 -9.45
CA ARG A 425 25.47 -25.42 -9.82
C ARG A 425 26.03 -25.51 -11.23
N SER A 426 25.38 -24.86 -12.19
CA SER A 426 25.89 -24.79 -13.58
C SER A 426 27.26 -24.12 -13.68
N SER A 427 27.58 -23.19 -12.77
CA SER A 427 28.89 -22.54 -12.73
C SER A 427 29.96 -23.40 -12.05
N ALA A 428 29.57 -24.27 -11.12
CA ALA A 428 30.47 -25.23 -10.46
C ALA A 428 30.85 -26.39 -11.40
N ASP A 429 29.88 -26.93 -12.15
CA ASP A 429 30.12 -27.99 -13.14
C ASP A 429 30.97 -27.50 -14.34
N GLY A 430 30.96 -26.20 -14.62
CA GLY A 430 31.76 -25.59 -15.70
C GLY A 430 33.25 -25.46 -15.39
N ASN A 431 33.71 -25.78 -14.18
CA ASN A 431 35.11 -25.60 -13.76
C ASN A 431 35.92 -26.92 -13.72
N GLU A 432 35.32 -28.05 -14.10
CA GLU A 432 36.02 -29.36 -14.16
C GLU A 432 36.59 -29.73 -15.54
N SER A 433 36.45 -28.89 -16.58
CA SER A 433 37.14 -29.12 -17.85
C SER A 433 38.51 -28.43 -17.90
N ARG A 434 39.45 -28.92 -17.09
CA ARG A 434 40.89 -28.67 -17.28
C ARG A 434 41.33 -29.48 -18.51
N PRO A 435 41.80 -28.88 -19.62
CA PRO A 435 42.19 -29.66 -20.78
C PRO A 435 43.45 -30.48 -20.41
N GLN A 436 43.30 -31.81 -20.38
CA GLN A 436 44.44 -32.71 -20.29
C GLN A 436 45.28 -32.53 -21.56
N LEU A 437 46.53 -32.13 -21.36
CA LEU A 437 47.53 -31.93 -22.39
C LEU A 437 47.90 -33.30 -23.00
N ILE A 438 47.28 -33.66 -24.11
CA ILE A 438 47.72 -34.79 -24.93
C ILE A 438 49.02 -34.36 -25.62
N LYS A 439 50.14 -35.01 -25.29
CA LYS A 439 51.38 -34.95 -26.07
C LYS A 439 51.17 -35.66 -27.42
N PRO A 440 51.59 -35.05 -28.55
CA PRO A 440 52.03 -35.81 -29.70
C PRO A 440 53.54 -35.67 -29.90
N SER A 441 54.10 -36.77 -30.37
CA SER A 441 55.49 -37.03 -30.72
C SER A 441 55.96 -36.29 -31.98
N GLY A 442 57.19 -35.77 -31.93
CA GLY A 442 58.24 -35.85 -32.97
C GLY A 442 57.96 -35.38 -34.40
N GLY A 443 58.66 -34.32 -34.83
CA GLY A 443 58.86 -33.99 -36.25
C GLY A 443 59.57 -32.64 -36.46
N SER A 444 60.85 -32.70 -36.82
CA SER A 444 61.74 -31.58 -37.19
C SER A 444 61.33 -30.91 -38.52
N PHE A 445 61.52 -29.60 -38.68
CA PHE A 445 62.33 -28.94 -39.74
C PHE A 445 62.22 -27.38 -39.71
N TYR A 446 63.38 -26.69 -39.82
CA TYR A 446 63.75 -25.34 -40.34
C TYR A 446 62.66 -24.22 -40.50
N SER A 447 62.89 -22.91 -40.40
CA SER A 447 63.98 -21.95 -40.12
C SER A 447 63.42 -20.53 -40.45
N LYS A 448 64.14 -19.46 -40.04
CA LYS A 448 64.06 -18.04 -40.50
C LYS A 448 62.88 -17.20 -39.99
N SER A 449 63.08 -16.20 -39.10
CA SER A 449 63.82 -14.92 -39.17
C SER A 449 62.90 -13.76 -39.59
N GLU A 450 62.81 -12.74 -38.71
CA GLU A 450 62.80 -11.28 -38.96
C GLU A 450 61.94 -10.52 -37.93
N GLU A 451 62.64 -9.87 -37.00
CA GLU A 451 62.30 -8.55 -36.41
C GLU A 451 62.72 -7.44 -37.42
N PRO A 452 62.52 -6.12 -37.20
CA PRO A 452 61.99 -5.38 -36.03
C PRO A 452 61.02 -4.22 -36.38
N ASP A 453 60.43 -3.57 -35.36
CA ASP A 453 60.65 -2.12 -35.09
C ASP A 453 59.80 -1.69 -33.89
N SER A 454 60.45 -1.27 -32.79
CA SER A 454 60.54 0.14 -32.33
C SER A 454 59.22 0.64 -31.66
N THR A 455 59.19 1.35 -30.53
CA THR A 455 60.21 2.08 -29.77
C THR A 455 59.62 2.47 -28.39
N LYS A 456 60.53 2.64 -27.41
CA LYS A 456 60.52 3.60 -26.28
C LYS A 456 59.65 3.29 -25.03
N GLN A 457 60.28 2.94 -23.89
CA GLN A 457 60.87 3.82 -22.83
C GLN A 457 59.79 4.39 -21.90
N LYS A 458 59.80 4.35 -20.55
CA LYS A 458 60.77 4.23 -19.42
C LYS A 458 60.02 3.55 -18.26
N ARG A 459 60.54 2.68 -17.37
CA ARG A 459 61.68 2.67 -16.42
C ARG A 459 61.58 3.61 -15.20
N HIS A 460 61.32 3.02 -14.01
CA HIS A 460 62.00 3.13 -12.69
C HIS A 460 61.00 2.71 -11.57
N GLU A 461 61.21 1.62 -10.81
CA GLU A 461 62.12 1.45 -9.64
C GLU A 461 61.66 2.33 -8.45
N ASP A 462 61.55 1.93 -7.18
CA ASP A 462 61.94 0.72 -6.43
C ASP A 462 61.29 0.75 -5.02
N ASP A 463 61.33 -0.40 -4.31
CA ASP A 463 61.47 -0.60 -2.84
C ASP A 463 60.37 -0.14 -1.85
N SER A 464 60.08 -0.80 -0.72
CA SER A 464 60.52 -2.05 -0.05
C SER A 464 59.58 -2.27 1.17
N ASP A 465 59.41 -3.53 1.59
CA ASP A 465 59.21 -4.09 2.96
C ASP A 465 58.32 -3.38 4.02
N SER A 466 57.61 -4.02 4.96
CA SER A 466 57.21 -5.39 5.30
C SER A 466 56.31 -5.32 6.57
N PHE A 467 55.63 -6.43 6.90
CA PHE A 467 54.92 -6.77 8.17
C PHE A 467 53.47 -6.29 8.45
N GLY A 468 52.57 -7.30 8.59
CA GLY A 468 51.81 -7.45 9.85
C GLY A 468 50.28 -7.25 9.86
N VAL A 469 49.53 -8.28 9.42
CA VAL A 469 48.29 -8.85 10.02
C VAL A 469 47.16 -7.92 10.53
N ALA A 470 45.98 -7.99 9.90
CA ALA A 470 44.69 -8.42 10.48
C ALA A 470 43.47 -8.05 9.59
N THR A 471 42.71 -9.06 9.14
CA THR A 471 41.30 -8.97 8.69
C THR A 471 40.38 -8.92 9.93
N PRO A 472 39.03 -8.68 9.86
CA PRO A 472 38.07 -8.97 8.77
C PRO A 472 37.09 -7.78 8.53
N LEU A 473 36.04 -7.76 7.69
CA LEU A 473 35.30 -8.69 6.85
C LEU A 473 34.55 -7.79 5.84
N ALA A 474 34.72 -7.99 4.52
CA ALA A 474 34.01 -7.21 3.50
C ALA A 474 33.45 -8.14 2.42
N THR A 475 32.14 -8.03 2.21
CA THR A 475 31.33 -8.63 1.14
C THR A 475 31.85 -8.19 -0.24
N PRO A 476 32.08 -9.08 -1.23
CA PRO A 476 32.37 -8.64 -2.57
C PRO A 476 31.08 -8.43 -3.37
N GLY A 477 30.88 -7.20 -3.84
CA GLY A 477 29.91 -6.85 -4.87
C GLY A 477 30.33 -7.43 -6.23
N GLN A 478 29.35 -7.91 -6.99
CA GLN A 478 29.54 -8.32 -8.38
C GLN A 478 29.26 -7.13 -9.31
N LYS A 479 30.29 -6.74 -10.07
CA LYS A 479 30.16 -5.95 -11.30
C LYS A 479 29.40 -6.76 -12.34
N GLY A 480 28.47 -6.10 -13.02
CA GLY A 480 27.62 -6.71 -14.02
C GLY A 480 28.34 -6.94 -15.35
N ASP A 481 28.03 -8.07 -15.96
CA ASP A 481 28.12 -8.27 -17.41
C ASP A 481 26.74 -8.65 -17.95
N PHE A 482 26.31 -7.87 -18.94
CA PHE A 482 25.06 -8.02 -19.66
C PHE A 482 25.26 -9.01 -20.81
N LEU A 483 24.40 -10.03 -20.93
CA LEU A 483 24.09 -10.65 -22.22
C LEU A 483 22.58 -10.83 -22.39
N ARG A 484 22.10 -10.34 -23.54
CA ARG A 484 20.72 -10.38 -24.06
C ARG A 484 20.31 -11.84 -24.36
N PRO A 485 19.02 -12.23 -24.23
CA PRO A 485 18.59 -13.56 -24.65
C PRO A 485 18.35 -13.60 -26.16
N ASN A 486 19.02 -14.51 -26.87
CA ASN A 486 18.60 -14.95 -28.20
C ASN A 486 17.45 -15.97 -28.04
N PRO A 487 16.35 -15.86 -28.81
CA PRO A 487 15.29 -16.85 -28.83
C PRO A 487 15.68 -17.92 -29.85
N PHE A 488 15.84 -19.16 -29.41
CA PHE A 488 15.87 -20.43 -30.15
C PHE A 488 16.93 -21.33 -29.52
N ASN A 489 16.54 -22.05 -28.48
CA ASN A 489 17.02 -23.40 -28.22
C ASN A 489 15.99 -24.11 -27.36
N ALA A 490 15.21 -24.97 -28.01
CA ALA A 490 14.46 -26.01 -27.32
C ALA A 490 15.48 -27.05 -26.84
N LEU A 491 15.67 -27.17 -25.52
CA LEU A 491 16.45 -28.26 -24.95
C LEU A 491 15.53 -29.46 -24.66
N PRO A 492 15.97 -30.69 -24.98
CA PRO A 492 15.15 -31.89 -24.86
C PRO A 492 14.93 -32.31 -23.39
N LEU A 493 13.72 -32.84 -23.16
CA LEU A 493 13.28 -33.50 -21.94
C LEU A 493 13.97 -34.87 -21.80
N THR A 494 15.07 -34.95 -21.05
CA THR A 494 15.50 -36.15 -20.29
C THR A 494 16.82 -35.87 -19.57
N PRO A 495 16.96 -36.17 -18.26
CA PRO A 495 18.27 -36.16 -17.60
C PRO A 495 19.11 -37.36 -18.08
N PRO A 496 20.44 -37.23 -18.24
CA PRO A 496 21.31 -38.38 -18.42
C PRO A 496 21.42 -39.17 -17.11
N ALA A 497 21.67 -40.48 -17.24
CA ALA A 497 21.83 -41.39 -16.10
C ALA A 497 23.03 -40.97 -15.24
N SER A 498 22.79 -40.84 -13.94
CA SER A 498 23.77 -40.50 -12.92
C SER A 498 24.78 -41.63 -12.73
N ASP A 499 26.06 -41.35 -12.97
CA ASP A 499 27.15 -42.18 -12.48
C ASP A 499 27.35 -41.90 -10.98
N SER A 500 27.50 -42.97 -10.22
CA SER A 500 27.58 -42.99 -8.76
C SER A 500 28.82 -42.25 -8.23
N GLY A 501 28.62 -41.03 -7.72
CA GLY A 501 29.61 -40.25 -6.97
C GLY A 501 29.13 -39.91 -5.55
N ASN A 502 29.91 -40.34 -4.55
CA ASN A 502 29.92 -39.97 -3.12
C ASN A 502 28.62 -39.52 -2.44
N GLY A 503 28.06 -40.42 -1.62
CA GLY A 503 26.87 -40.21 -0.77
C GLY A 503 27.02 -39.26 0.43
N SER A 504 27.98 -38.33 0.45
CA SER A 504 28.09 -37.30 1.48
C SER A 504 27.37 -36.00 1.13
N ASP A 505 27.15 -35.72 -0.16
CA ASP A 505 26.50 -34.48 -0.61
C ASP A 505 24.96 -34.60 -0.61
N MET A 506 24.44 -35.76 -1.04
CA MET A 506 23.00 -36.05 -1.08
C MET A 506 22.31 -35.91 0.28
N GLY A 507 22.96 -36.32 1.37
CA GLY A 507 22.39 -36.22 2.72
C GLY A 507 22.43 -34.80 3.32
N ARG A 508 23.29 -33.93 2.79
CA ARG A 508 23.34 -32.51 3.15
C ARG A 508 22.30 -31.72 2.36
N GLU A 509 22.17 -32.03 1.07
CA GLU A 509 21.14 -31.46 0.19
C GLU A 509 19.72 -31.76 0.69
N ASP A 510 19.44 -33.02 1.07
CA ASP A 510 18.14 -33.40 1.62
C ASP A 510 17.79 -32.67 2.94
N ASN A 511 18.79 -32.30 3.73
CA ASN A 511 18.58 -31.52 4.96
C ASN A 511 18.41 -30.03 4.65
N GLU A 512 19.22 -29.44 3.77
CA GLU A 512 19.08 -28.03 3.35
C GLU A 512 17.71 -27.80 2.67
N ASP A 513 17.27 -28.71 1.80
CA ASP A 513 15.96 -28.63 1.14
C ASP A 513 14.79 -28.81 2.13
N ARG A 514 14.97 -29.60 3.20
CA ARG A 514 13.97 -29.71 4.28
C ARG A 514 13.90 -28.42 5.10
N GLU A 515 15.04 -27.87 5.49
CA GLU A 515 15.11 -26.60 6.23
C GLU A 515 14.50 -25.44 5.42
N ASP A 516 14.79 -25.37 4.13
CA ASP A 516 14.17 -24.38 3.25
C ASP A 516 12.67 -24.57 3.10
N ALA A 517 12.20 -25.81 3.01
CA ALA A 517 10.76 -26.09 2.93
C ALA A 517 10.03 -25.68 4.21
N GLU A 518 10.66 -25.88 5.37
CA GLU A 518 10.14 -25.39 6.65
C GLU A 518 10.15 -23.86 6.73
N GLN A 519 11.22 -23.21 6.27
CA GLN A 519 11.30 -21.74 6.19
C GLN A 519 10.24 -21.17 5.23
N ASP A 520 10.05 -21.79 4.06
CA ASP A 520 9.04 -21.39 3.09
C ASP A 520 7.63 -21.57 3.66
N HIS A 521 7.40 -22.68 4.35
CA HIS A 521 6.14 -22.93 5.05
C HIS A 521 5.86 -21.84 6.10
N GLN A 522 6.84 -21.53 6.94
CA GLN A 522 6.73 -20.44 7.93
C GLN A 522 6.50 -19.08 7.26
N MET A 523 7.18 -18.81 6.15
CA MET A 523 6.99 -17.59 5.37
C MET A 523 5.56 -17.48 4.85
N PHE A 524 5.00 -18.51 4.21
CA PHE A 524 3.60 -18.50 3.74
C PHE A 524 2.57 -18.40 4.87
N LEU A 525 2.87 -18.94 6.06
CA LEU A 525 2.01 -18.78 7.23
C LEU A 525 2.03 -17.35 7.79
N ALA A 526 3.15 -16.64 7.67
CA ALA A 526 3.30 -15.26 8.13
C ALA A 526 2.63 -14.22 7.20
N LEU A 527 2.30 -14.59 5.97
CA LEU A 527 1.68 -13.69 4.99
C LEU A 527 0.23 -13.34 5.36
N ALA A 528 -0.14 -12.08 5.12
CA ALA A 528 -1.52 -11.62 5.27
C ALA A 528 -2.42 -12.25 4.20
N LYS A 529 -3.47 -12.97 4.62
CA LYS A 529 -4.42 -13.60 3.70
C LYS A 529 -5.60 -12.68 3.36
N PRO A 530 -6.14 -12.74 2.13
CA PRO A 530 -7.38 -12.04 1.78
C PRO A 530 -8.53 -12.48 2.69
N ARG A 531 -9.11 -11.54 3.43
CA ARG A 531 -10.22 -11.80 4.35
C ARG A 531 -11.54 -12.03 3.60
N VAL A 532 -12.43 -12.82 4.20
CA VAL A 532 -13.85 -12.89 3.82
C VAL A 532 -14.52 -11.61 4.31
N ARG A 533 -15.33 -10.96 3.45
CA ARG A 533 -16.07 -9.75 3.79
C ARG A 533 -17.55 -10.05 3.82
N TYR A 534 -18.26 -9.38 4.71
CA TYR A 534 -19.70 -9.53 4.89
C TYR A 534 -20.42 -8.29 4.36
N ASP A 535 -21.54 -8.48 3.70
CA ASP A 535 -22.40 -7.38 3.21
C ASP A 535 -22.73 -6.33 4.29
N VAL A 536 -22.98 -6.78 5.51
CA VAL A 536 -23.29 -5.94 6.66
C VAL A 536 -22.16 -5.01 7.07
N GLU A 537 -20.91 -5.35 6.74
CA GLU A 537 -19.76 -4.49 7.03
C GLU A 537 -19.79 -3.20 6.21
N VAL A 538 -20.35 -3.24 5.00
CA VAL A 538 -20.45 -2.06 4.12
C VAL A 538 -21.33 -1.01 4.78
N VAL A 539 -22.51 -1.41 5.28
CA VAL A 539 -23.42 -0.51 6.00
C VAL A 539 -22.88 -0.15 7.38
N THR A 540 -22.22 -1.08 8.06
CA THR A 540 -21.56 -0.78 9.34
C THR A 540 -20.52 0.33 9.18
N LYS A 541 -19.66 0.24 8.16
CA LYS A 541 -18.69 1.29 7.82
C LYS A 541 -19.41 2.59 7.50
N LEU A 542 -20.45 2.53 6.66
CA LEU A 542 -21.21 3.72 6.29
C LEU A 542 -21.74 4.48 7.51
N VAL A 543 -22.42 3.80 8.43
CA VAL A 543 -22.97 4.44 9.64
C VAL A 543 -21.87 4.97 10.55
N ILE A 544 -20.81 4.20 10.78
CA ILE A 544 -19.71 4.60 11.66
C ILE A 544 -19.01 5.85 11.11
N TYR A 545 -18.56 5.82 9.85
CA TYR A 545 -17.77 6.89 9.27
C TYR A 545 -18.60 8.15 8.97
N ALA A 546 -19.86 8.02 8.58
CA ALA A 546 -20.78 9.16 8.51
C ALA A 546 -21.00 9.78 9.89
N GLY A 547 -21.19 8.95 10.92
CA GLY A 547 -21.34 9.43 12.30
C GLY A 547 -20.09 10.15 12.82
N ILE A 548 -18.89 9.64 12.51
CA ILE A 548 -17.62 10.32 12.87
C ILE A 548 -17.55 11.71 12.23
N ALA A 549 -17.89 11.82 10.95
CA ALA A 549 -17.87 13.09 10.25
C ALA A 549 -18.92 14.06 10.82
N TRP A 550 -20.13 13.59 11.09
CA TRP A 550 -21.18 14.40 11.71
C TRP A 550 -20.80 14.87 13.12
N LEU A 551 -20.22 13.99 13.96
CA LEU A 551 -19.68 14.37 15.26
C LEU A 551 -18.54 15.39 15.15
N ALA A 552 -17.68 15.27 14.15
CA ALA A 552 -16.61 16.22 13.94
C ALA A 552 -17.11 17.62 13.55
N VAL A 553 -18.11 17.69 12.68
CA VAL A 553 -18.65 18.94 12.11
C VAL A 553 -19.64 19.64 13.03
N GLU A 554 -20.49 18.90 13.74
CA GLU A 554 -21.60 19.47 14.51
C GLU A 554 -21.57 19.01 15.98
N GLY A 555 -21.55 17.71 16.23
CA GLY A 555 -21.77 17.17 17.58
C GLY A 555 -20.71 17.64 18.60
N ASN A 556 -19.43 17.54 18.25
CA ASN A 556 -18.33 17.97 19.12
C ASN A 556 -18.30 19.49 19.28
N PRO A 557 -18.42 20.31 18.23
CA PRO A 557 -18.61 21.76 18.38
C PRO A 557 -19.70 22.16 19.37
N LEU A 558 -20.90 21.56 19.29
CA LEU A 558 -21.98 21.85 20.23
C LEU A 558 -21.61 21.44 21.67
N LEU A 559 -20.95 20.30 21.84
CA LEU A 559 -20.47 19.86 23.15
C LEU A 559 -19.40 20.81 23.72
N PHE A 560 -18.49 21.30 22.89
CA PHE A 560 -17.46 22.25 23.29
C PHE A 560 -18.05 23.57 23.74
N GLU A 561 -19.10 24.05 23.07
CA GLU A 561 -19.84 25.23 23.51
C GLU A 561 -20.49 25.03 24.88
N ILE A 562 -21.15 23.88 25.10
CA ILE A 562 -21.79 23.53 26.38
C ILE A 562 -20.75 23.41 27.52
N THR A 563 -19.58 22.87 27.22
CA THR A 563 -18.51 22.63 28.22
C THR A 563 -17.60 23.83 28.42
N GLY A 564 -17.68 24.86 27.57
CA GLY A 564 -16.84 26.07 27.63
C GLY A 564 -15.37 25.81 27.28
N VAL A 565 -15.11 24.83 26.40
CA VAL A 565 -13.78 24.32 26.03
C VAL A 565 -13.39 24.64 24.59
#